data_AF-A0A7C7VTJ3-F1
#
_entry.id   AF-A0A7C7VTJ3-F1
#
_cell.length_a   1.000
_cell.length_b   1.000
_cell.length_c   1.000
_cell.angle_alpha   90.00
_cell.angle_beta   90.00
_cell.angle_gamma   90.00
#
_symmetry.space_group_name_H-M   'P 1'
#
loop_
_entity.id
_entity.type
_entity.pdbx_description
1 polymer ?
#
loop_
_entity_poly.entity_id
_entity_poly.type
_entity_poly.pdbx_seq_one_letter_code
_entity_poly.pdbx_strand_id
1 'polypeptide(L)'
;MAFLGLLFLIAASYNPARVFPGIVLMGIGALTIYIGTSGKRREMRIEEIQDDIIKLARRKGGKLTLAEVVSDLGLSVDLAREALLSLEKRGIAYLDFERIEDEGVEVYKFPGV
;
A
#
# COMPACT_ATOMS: atom_id res chain seq x y z
N MET A 1 1.35 -0.91 31.95
CA MET A 1 1.39 0.46 31.38
C MET A 1 1.49 1.57 32.44
N ALA A 2 0.82 1.49 33.59
CA ALA A 2 0.85 2.55 34.63
C ALA A 2 2.20 2.75 35.35
N PHE A 3 3.03 1.69 35.47
CA PHE A 3 4.32 1.75 36.16
C PHE A 3 5.35 2.68 35.46
N LEU A 4 5.30 2.72 34.12
CA LEU A 4 6.22 3.53 33.31
C LEU A 4 5.92 5.03 33.44
N GLY A 5 4.64 5.38 33.55
CA GLY A 5 4.20 6.77 33.79
C GLY A 5 4.57 7.30 35.18
N LEU A 6 4.52 6.43 36.21
CA LEU A 6 4.90 6.81 37.57
C LEU A 6 6.42 7.02 37.69
N LEU A 7 7.23 6.14 37.06
CA LEU A 7 8.68 6.31 37.00
C LEU A 7 9.09 7.60 36.27
N PHE A 8 8.39 7.96 35.20
CA PHE A 8 8.60 9.20 34.47
C PHE A 8 8.31 10.44 35.33
N LEU A 9 7.23 10.41 36.11
CA LEU A 9 6.83 11.51 36.99
C LEU A 9 7.83 11.72 38.14
N ILE A 10 8.31 10.64 38.77
CA ILE A 10 9.29 10.69 39.86
C ILE A 10 10.67 11.16 39.33
N ALA A 11 11.05 10.73 38.13
CA ALA A 11 12.34 11.09 37.52
C ALA A 11 12.43 12.56 37.07
N ALA A 12 11.30 13.21 36.78
CA ALA A 12 11.25 14.61 36.35
C ALA A 12 11.53 15.61 37.48
N SER A 13 11.41 15.20 38.75
CA SER A 13 11.48 16.12 39.89
C SER A 13 12.91 16.43 40.39
N TYR A 14 13.95 15.70 39.95
CA TYR A 14 15.27 15.76 40.60
C TYR A 14 16.42 16.35 39.76
N ASN A 15 16.30 16.57 38.44
CA ASN A 15 17.38 17.22 37.68
C ASN A 15 16.92 17.78 36.31
N PRO A 16 16.92 19.11 36.09
CA PRO A 16 16.43 19.72 34.85
C PRO A 16 17.20 19.31 33.58
N ALA A 17 18.44 18.81 33.72
CA ALA A 17 19.24 18.30 32.60
C ALA A 17 18.68 17.00 31.97
N ARG A 18 17.74 16.32 32.62
CA ARG A 18 17.13 15.06 32.12
C ARG A 18 15.79 15.24 31.39
N VAL A 19 15.30 16.46 31.21
CA VAL A 19 14.12 16.75 30.38
C VAL A 19 14.42 16.47 28.89
N PHE A 20 15.66 16.69 28.46
CA PHE A 20 16.14 16.43 27.09
C PHE A 20 15.92 14.99 26.60
N PRO A 21 16.37 13.93 27.30
CA PRO A 21 16.16 12.55 26.85
C PRO A 21 14.69 12.14 26.79
N GLY A 22 13.82 12.71 27.64
CA GLY A 22 12.38 12.46 27.60
C GLY A 22 11.72 12.99 26.33
N ILE A 23 12.06 14.22 25.94
CA ILE A 23 11.57 14.84 24.69
C ILE A 23 12.08 14.08 23.47
N VAL A 24 13.35 13.64 23.49
CA VAL A 24 13.96 12.88 22.40
C VAL A 24 13.27 11.53 22.21
N LEU A 25 13.02 10.78 23.28
CA LEU A 25 12.29 9.51 23.21
C LEU A 25 10.85 9.69 22.72
N MET A 26 10.17 10.76 23.16
CA MET A 26 8.81 11.07 22.71
C MET A 26 8.77 11.44 21.22
N GLY A 27 9.77 12.19 20.73
CA GLY A 27 9.92 12.51 19.31
C GLY A 27 10.16 11.28 18.44
N ILE A 28 11.02 10.36 18.88
CA ILE A 28 11.27 9.09 18.17
C ILE A 28 10.00 8.21 18.15
N GLY A 29 9.27 8.16 19.27
CA GLY A 29 7.99 7.45 19.36
C GLY A 29 6.92 8.01 18.42
N ALA A 30 6.79 9.34 18.35
CA ALA A 30 5.84 9.99 17.45
C ALA A 30 6.20 9.75 15.97
N LEU A 31 7.50 9.80 15.62
CA LEU A 31 7.97 9.60 14.25
C LEU A 31 7.72 8.17 13.76
N THR A 32 8.00 7.17 14.59
CA THR A 32 7.75 5.75 14.26
C THR A 32 6.26 5.46 14.06
N ILE A 33 5.38 6.05 14.87
CA ILE A 33 3.92 5.94 14.67
C ILE A 33 3.48 6.64 13.39
N TYR A 34 4.01 7.82 13.09
CA TYR A 34 3.66 8.58 11.88
C TYR A 34 4.06 7.83 10.59
N ILE A 35 5.27 7.27 10.55
CA ILE A 35 5.76 6.48 9.42
C ILE A 35 4.97 5.16 9.31
N GLY A 36 4.78 4.45 10.42
CA GLY A 36 4.08 3.17 10.44
C GLY A 36 2.59 3.26 10.07
N THR A 37 1.93 4.39 10.37
CA THR A 37 0.52 4.61 10.01
C THR A 37 0.33 5.09 8.57
N SER A 38 1.28 5.85 8.02
CA SER A 38 1.27 6.24 6.60
C SER A 38 1.44 5.05 5.66
N GLY A 39 2.33 4.10 5.99
CA GLY A 39 2.53 2.87 5.21
C GLY A 39 1.25 2.03 5.13
N LYS A 40 0.61 1.79 6.28
CA LYS A 40 -0.63 1.00 6.37
C LYS A 40 -1.79 1.59 5.57
N ARG A 41 -1.94 2.92 5.56
CA ARG A 41 -2.98 3.58 4.77
C ARG A 41 -2.76 3.42 3.26
N ARG A 42 -1.50 3.36 2.82
CA ARG A 42 -1.16 3.12 1.42
C ARG A 42 -1.39 1.66 1.03
N GLU A 43 -1.04 0.72 1.89
CA GLU A 43 -1.28 -0.72 1.68
C GLU A 43 -2.77 -1.04 1.57
N MET A 44 -3.61 -0.54 2.50
CA MET A 44 -5.06 -0.74 2.44
C MET A 44 -5.66 -0.21 1.13
N ARG A 45 -5.16 0.93 0.63
CA ARG A 45 -5.62 1.50 -0.64
C ARG A 45 -5.23 0.64 -1.85
N ILE A 46 -4.07 -0.01 -1.82
CA ILE A 46 -3.63 -0.89 -2.91
C ILE A 46 -4.46 -2.18 -2.93
N GLU A 47 -4.77 -2.77 -1.77
CA GLU A 47 -5.65 -3.95 -1.71
C GLU A 47 -7.05 -3.65 -2.26
N GLU A 48 -7.64 -2.51 -1.91
CA GLU A 48 -8.95 -2.09 -2.47
C GLU A 48 -8.90 -1.96 -4.00
N ILE A 49 -7.83 -1.34 -4.54
CA ILE A 49 -7.63 -1.23 -5.98
C ILE A 49 -7.51 -2.61 -6.64
N GLN A 50 -6.80 -3.54 -6.02
CA GLN A 50 -6.64 -4.91 -6.55
C GLN A 50 -7.98 -5.65 -6.62
N ASP A 51 -8.80 -5.54 -5.58
CA ASP A 51 -10.14 -6.14 -5.56
C ASP A 51 -11.04 -5.56 -6.67
N ASP A 52 -10.96 -4.25 -6.90
CA ASP A 52 -11.73 -3.60 -7.96
C ASP A 52 -11.25 -3.99 -9.36
N ILE A 53 -9.94 -4.19 -9.56
CA ILE A 53 -9.39 -4.76 -10.81
C ILE A 53 -9.91 -6.19 -11.03
N ILE A 54 -9.94 -7.03 -10.00
CA ILE A 54 -10.46 -8.41 -10.10
C ILE A 54 -11.95 -8.40 -10.45
N LYS A 55 -12.74 -7.52 -9.83
CA LYS A 55 -14.17 -7.37 -10.16
C LYS A 55 -14.36 -6.88 -11.60
N LEU A 56 -13.52 -5.95 -12.06
CA LEU A 56 -13.54 -5.47 -13.44
C LEU A 56 -13.18 -6.61 -14.42
N ALA A 57 -12.19 -7.42 -14.09
CA ALA A 57 -11.77 -8.57 -14.89
C ALA A 57 -12.92 -9.58 -15.02
N ARG A 58 -13.64 -9.88 -13.93
CA ARG A 58 -14.86 -10.72 -13.98
C ARG A 58 -15.91 -10.20 -14.94
N ARG A 59 -16.15 -8.88 -14.94
CA ARG A 59 -17.15 -8.25 -15.84
C ARG A 59 -16.73 -8.29 -17.30
N LYS A 60 -15.43 -8.21 -17.60
CA LYS A 60 -14.86 -8.19 -18.95
C LYS A 60 -14.39 -9.56 -19.47
N GLY A 61 -14.72 -10.64 -18.78
CA GLY A 61 -14.43 -12.01 -19.25
C GLY A 61 -12.98 -12.47 -19.00
N GLY A 62 -12.37 -12.01 -17.91
CA GLY A 62 -11.09 -12.49 -17.41
C GLY A 62 -9.85 -11.91 -18.09
N LYS A 63 -10.01 -10.86 -18.91
CA LYS A 63 -8.90 -10.14 -19.54
C LYS A 63 -9.09 -8.64 -19.36
N LEU A 64 -8.01 -7.93 -19.07
CA LEU A 64 -7.99 -6.47 -18.99
C LEU A 64 -6.70 -5.92 -19.55
N THR A 65 -6.77 -4.75 -20.17
CA THR A 65 -5.60 -3.95 -20.53
C THR A 65 -5.28 -2.93 -19.43
N LEU A 66 -4.04 -2.43 -19.40
CA LEU A 66 -3.67 -1.30 -18.54
C LEU A 66 -4.57 -0.08 -18.80
N ALA A 67 -4.90 0.19 -20.07
CA ALA A 67 -5.75 1.33 -20.46
C ALA A 67 -7.18 1.19 -19.94
N GLU A 68 -7.75 -0.02 -19.94
CA GLU A 68 -9.07 -0.27 -19.37
C GLU A 68 -9.07 -0.09 -17.86
N VAL A 69 -8.03 -0.54 -17.15
CA VAL A 69 -7.91 -0.32 -15.70
C VAL A 69 -7.83 1.18 -15.38
N VAL A 70 -7.05 1.94 -16.14
CA VAL A 70 -6.91 3.40 -15.98
C VAL A 70 -8.24 4.11 -16.24
N SER A 71 -8.91 3.78 -17.34
CA SER A 71 -10.15 4.47 -17.75
C SER A 71 -11.37 4.08 -16.93
N ASP A 72 -11.54 2.79 -16.62
CA ASP A 72 -12.74 2.28 -15.93
C ASP A 72 -12.66 2.52 -14.40
N LEU A 73 -11.46 2.51 -13.81
CA LEU A 73 -11.27 2.77 -12.37
C LEU A 73 -10.81 4.20 -12.05
N GLY A 74 -10.55 5.03 -13.06
CA GLY A 74 -10.11 6.42 -12.87
C GLY A 74 -8.76 6.56 -12.15
N LEU A 75 -7.87 5.59 -12.37
CA LEU A 75 -6.56 5.52 -11.71
C LEU A 75 -5.47 6.22 -12.53
N SER A 76 -4.40 6.67 -11.85
CA SER A 76 -3.19 7.07 -12.58
C SER A 76 -2.51 5.85 -13.21
N VAL A 77 -1.80 6.07 -14.31
CA VAL A 77 -1.08 5.02 -15.03
C VAL A 77 -0.10 4.29 -14.11
N ASP A 78 0.62 5.02 -13.25
CA ASP A 78 1.58 4.43 -12.31
C ASP A 78 0.90 3.51 -11.28
N LEU A 79 -0.24 3.94 -10.72
CA LEU A 79 -0.99 3.15 -9.75
C LEU A 79 -1.61 1.89 -10.36
N ALA A 80 -2.16 2.01 -11.57
CA ALA A 80 -2.72 0.88 -12.30
C ALA A 80 -1.62 -0.15 -12.63
N ARG A 81 -0.44 0.32 -13.08
CA ARG A 81 0.72 -0.54 -13.35
C ARG A 81 1.23 -1.21 -12.06
N GLU A 82 1.37 -0.47 -10.97
CA GLU A 82 1.81 -1.01 -9.67
C GLU A 82 0.84 -2.09 -9.16
N ALA A 83 -0.47 -1.86 -9.27
CA ALA A 83 -1.49 -2.81 -8.84
C ALA A 83 -1.52 -4.08 -9.71
N LEU A 84 -1.45 -3.95 -11.04
CA LEU A 84 -1.39 -5.09 -11.96
C LEU A 84 -0.11 -5.91 -11.76
N LEU A 85 1.03 -5.26 -11.56
CA LEU A 85 2.31 -5.93 -11.30
C LEU A 85 2.32 -6.61 -9.92
N SER A 86 1.60 -6.06 -8.93
CA SER A 86 1.38 -6.73 -7.65
C SER A 86 0.51 -7.98 -7.79
N LEU A 87 -0.56 -7.92 -8.61
CA LEU A 87 -1.41 -9.08 -8.92
C LEU A 87 -0.66 -10.16 -9.70
N GLU A 88 0.24 -9.75 -10.60
CA GLU A 88 1.14 -10.66 -11.32
C GLU A 88 2.10 -11.39 -10.38
N LYS A 89 2.76 -10.67 -9.47
CA LYS A 89 3.63 -11.26 -8.44
C LYS A 89 2.91 -12.26 -7.53
N ARG A 90 1.60 -12.08 -7.33
CA ARG A 90 0.74 -12.99 -6.56
C ARG A 90 0.24 -14.19 -7.37
N GLY A 91 0.52 -14.25 -8.68
CA GLY A 91 0.04 -15.29 -9.59
C GLY A 91 -1.46 -15.20 -9.90
N ILE A 92 -2.08 -14.04 -9.69
CA ILE A 92 -3.52 -13.81 -9.95
C ILE A 92 -3.74 -13.31 -11.38
N ALA A 93 -2.79 -12.54 -11.90
CA ALA A 93 -2.78 -12.01 -13.26
C ALA A 93 -1.51 -12.44 -14.00
N TYR A 94 -1.57 -12.54 -15.31
CA TYR A 94 -0.43 -12.88 -16.16
C TYR A 94 -0.43 -11.96 -17.37
N LEU A 95 0.73 -11.39 -17.67
CA LEU A 95 0.89 -10.60 -18.88
C LEU A 95 0.89 -11.53 -20.10
N ASP A 96 0.03 -11.22 -21.07
CA ASP A 96 -0.11 -11.95 -22.31
C ASP A 96 0.84 -11.37 -23.36
N PHE A 97 2.11 -11.82 -23.33
CA PHE A 97 3.16 -11.32 -24.21
C PHE A 97 2.86 -11.52 -25.71
N GLU A 98 2.07 -12.54 -26.08
CA GLU A 98 1.66 -12.79 -27.48
C GLU A 98 0.89 -11.60 -28.08
N ARG A 99 0.05 -10.91 -27.29
CA ARG A 99 -0.75 -9.77 -27.76
C ARG A 99 0.00 -8.43 -27.73
N ILE A 100 1.13 -8.37 -27.03
CA ILE A 100 1.98 -7.17 -27.02
C ILE A 100 2.67 -7.00 -28.38
N GLU A 101 3.05 -8.10 -29.03
CA GLU A 101 3.71 -8.07 -30.35
C GLU A 101 2.71 -7.80 -31.49
N ASP A 102 1.47 -8.30 -31.40
CA ASP A 102 0.47 -8.19 -32.47
C ASP A 102 -0.41 -6.93 -32.40
N GLU A 103 -0.85 -6.51 -31.21
CA GLU A 103 -1.79 -5.39 -31.02
C GLU A 103 -1.10 -4.15 -30.41
N GLY A 104 0.13 -4.28 -29.90
CA GLY A 104 0.88 -3.18 -29.27
C GLY A 104 0.33 -2.76 -27.89
N VAL A 105 -0.53 -3.57 -27.28
CA VAL A 105 -1.20 -3.27 -26.00
C VAL A 105 -0.86 -4.32 -24.95
N GLU A 106 -0.47 -3.87 -23.76
CA GLU A 106 -0.27 -4.73 -22.58
C GLU A 106 -1.63 -5.31 -22.13
N VAL A 107 -1.85 -6.61 -22.39
CA VAL A 107 -3.05 -7.36 -21.99
C VAL A 107 -2.72 -8.27 -20.82
N TYR A 108 -3.51 -8.20 -19.75
CA TYR A 108 -3.42 -9.07 -18.58
C TYR A 108 -4.56 -10.10 -18.59
N LYS A 109 -4.20 -11.39 -18.45
CA LYS A 109 -5.11 -12.52 -18.27
C LYS A 109 -5.25 -12.84 -16.78
N PHE A 110 -6.46 -13.10 -16.31
CA PHE A 110 -6.76 -13.46 -14.93
C PHE A 110 -7.33 -14.88 -14.87
N PRO A 111 -6.51 -15.93 -14.68
CA PRO A 111 -6.97 -17.30 -14.58
C PRO A 111 -7.61 -17.54 -13.22
N GLY A 112 -8.95 -17.62 -13.17
CA GLY A 112 -9.70 -17.91 -11.93
C GLY A 112 -10.81 -16.91 -11.60
N VAL A 113 -11.08 -15.95 -12.48
CA VAL A 113 -12.25 -15.06 -12.42
C VAL A 113 -13.38 -15.53 -13.32
#